data_AF-A0A015K649-F1
#
_entry.id   AF-A0A015K649-F1
#
_cell.length_a   1.000
_cell.length_b   1.000
_cell.length_c   1.000
_cell.angle_alpha   90.00
_cell.angle_beta   90.00
_cell.angle_gamma   90.00
#
_symmetry.space_group_name_H-M   'P 1'
#
loop_
_entity.id
_entity.type
_entity.pdbx_description
1 polymer ?
#
loop_
_entity_poly.entity_id
_entity_poly.type
_entity_poly.pdbx_seq_one_letter_code
_entity_poly.pdbx_strand_id
1 'polypeptide(L)'
;MANEYADLLTNNRIKSIIQGRNFFSDLEILAFVLNPLRKAILFLESRRATLADCYLSLARLGVVLKNLPQSFHRDFQNHCFTVMNKRFEEFDDDKYLFCFYLHPQFRDIPLKSGIYTRLAKAALSIGKNLGFDLEESAHYVHS
;
A
#
# COMPACT_ATOMS: atom_id res chain seq x y z
N MET A 1 -13.43 -34.53 6.76
CA MET A 1 -13.84 -33.13 7.01
C MET A 1 -15.34 -32.89 6.95
N ALA A 2 -16.04 -32.90 5.79
CA ALA A 2 -17.48 -32.53 5.77
C ALA A 2 -18.45 -33.54 6.44
N ASN A 3 -18.06 -34.82 6.57
CA ASN A 3 -18.90 -35.85 7.21
C ASN A 3 -18.73 -35.97 8.73
N GLU A 4 -17.68 -35.40 9.32
CA GLU A 4 -17.41 -35.51 10.78
C GLU A 4 -18.26 -34.53 11.60
N TYR A 5 -18.92 -33.57 10.95
CA TYR A 5 -19.75 -32.54 11.58
C TYR A 5 -21.10 -32.38 10.87
N ALA A 6 -21.57 -33.44 10.19
CA ALA A 6 -22.79 -33.40 9.38
C ALA A 6 -24.02 -32.95 10.20
N ASP A 7 -24.02 -33.24 11.50
CA ASP A 7 -25.11 -32.96 12.43
C ASP A 7 -25.10 -31.50 12.94
N LEU A 8 -23.97 -30.80 12.83
CA LEU A 8 -23.83 -29.40 13.24
C LEU A 8 -24.30 -28.42 12.15
N LEU A 9 -24.30 -28.84 10.89
CA LEU A 9 -24.69 -28.01 9.74
C LEU A 9 -26.07 -28.42 9.22
N THR A 10 -27.11 -27.98 9.93
CA THR A 10 -28.52 -28.25 9.59
C THR A 10 -29.04 -27.46 8.39
N ASN A 11 -28.35 -26.37 8.00
CA ASN A 11 -28.75 -25.54 6.87
C ASN A 11 -28.13 -26.05 5.56
N ASN A 12 -28.98 -26.66 4.71
CA ASN A 12 -28.57 -27.22 3.43
C ASN A 12 -27.95 -26.20 2.46
N ARG A 13 -28.33 -24.91 2.52
CA ARG A 13 -27.71 -23.86 1.69
C ARG A 13 -26.28 -23.56 2.12
N ILE A 14 -26.03 -23.52 3.43
CA ILE A 14 -24.67 -23.32 3.95
C ILE A 14 -23.80 -24.54 3.60
N LYS A 15 -24.37 -25.74 3.71
CA LYS A 15 -23.69 -26.98 3.34
C LYS A 15 -23.25 -26.99 1.87
N SER A 16 -24.12 -26.56 0.95
CA SER A 16 -23.76 -26.48 -0.48
C SER A 16 -22.68 -25.45 -0.78
N ILE A 17 -22.64 -24.34 -0.03
CA ILE A 17 -21.60 -23.31 -0.17
C ILE A 17 -20.25 -23.85 0.31
N ILE A 18 -20.19 -24.41 1.52
CA ILE A 18 -18.94 -24.92 2.13
C ILE A 18 -18.37 -26.11 1.34
N GLN A 19 -19.25 -26.95 0.78
CA GLN A 19 -18.86 -28.08 -0.07
C GLN A 19 -18.44 -27.66 -1.48
N GLY A 20 -18.60 -26.38 -1.85
CA GLY A 20 -18.09 -25.85 -3.11
C GLY A 20 -16.58 -26.06 -3.21
N ARG A 21 -16.11 -26.61 -4.34
CA ARG A 21 -14.69 -26.95 -4.55
C ARG A 21 -13.72 -25.80 -4.28
N ASN A 22 -14.15 -24.57 -4.52
CA ASN A 22 -13.31 -23.38 -4.38
C ASN A 22 -13.50 -22.64 -3.06
N PHE A 23 -14.48 -23.00 -2.23
CA PHE A 23 -14.86 -22.19 -1.06
C PHE A 23 -13.68 -21.90 -0.12
N PHE A 24 -12.95 -22.95 0.28
CA PHE A 24 -11.81 -22.79 1.19
C PHE A 24 -10.63 -22.07 0.52
N SER A 25 -10.36 -22.36 -0.75
CA SER A 25 -9.32 -21.67 -1.52
C SER A 25 -9.63 -20.17 -1.69
N ASP A 26 -10.90 -19.83 -1.92
CA ASP A 26 -11.36 -18.45 -2.01
C ASP A 26 -11.18 -17.71 -0.67
N LEU A 27 -11.47 -18.38 0.45
CA LEU A 27 -11.25 -17.83 1.79
C LEU A 27 -9.76 -17.61 2.10
N GLU A 28 -8.89 -18.54 1.72
CA GLU A 28 -7.43 -18.39 1.91
C GLU A 28 -6.90 -17.17 1.16
N ILE A 29 -7.38 -16.94 -0.06
CA ILE A 29 -6.96 -15.80 -0.88
C ILE A 29 -7.51 -14.50 -0.31
N LEU A 30 -8.75 -14.50 0.14
CA LEU A 30 -9.32 -13.35 0.85
C LEU A 30 -8.49 -13.02 2.10
N ALA A 31 -8.12 -14.03 2.89
CA ALA A 31 -7.28 -13.85 4.06
C ALA A 31 -5.88 -13.31 3.69
N PHE A 32 -5.29 -13.79 2.59
CA PHE A 32 -4.01 -13.34 2.06
C PHE A 32 -4.03 -11.85 1.70
N VAL A 33 -5.12 -11.34 1.11
CA VAL A 33 -5.28 -9.93 0.75
C VAL A 33 -5.62 -9.07 1.98
N LEU A 34 -6.54 -9.53 2.83
CA LEU A 34 -7.03 -8.75 3.97
C LEU A 34 -5.99 -8.61 5.08
N ASN A 35 -5.10 -9.58 5.28
CA ASN A 35 -4.14 -9.56 6.38
C ASN A 35 -3.11 -8.41 6.24
N PRO A 36 -2.45 -8.20 5.08
CA PRO A 36 -1.61 -7.03 4.84
C PRO A 36 -2.37 -5.71 4.97
N LEU A 37 -3.62 -5.63 4.49
CA LEU A 37 -4.47 -4.44 4.64
C LEU A 37 -4.72 -4.11 6.11
N ARG A 38 -5.14 -5.11 6.90
CA ARG A 38 -5.35 -4.95 8.35
C ARG A 38 -4.08 -4.49 9.05
N LYS A 39 -2.93 -5.10 8.73
CA LYS A 39 -1.63 -4.73 9.32
C LYS A 39 -1.24 -3.30 8.96
N ALA A 40 -1.46 -2.88 7.72
CA ALA A 40 -1.22 -1.51 7.29
C ALA A 40 -2.09 -0.51 8.07
N ILE A 41 -3.41 -0.76 8.17
CA ILE A 41 -4.33 0.11 8.92
C ILE A 41 -3.89 0.25 10.38
N LEU A 42 -3.67 -0.88 11.07
CA LEU A 42 -3.25 -0.86 12.48
C LEU A 42 -1.91 -0.13 12.70
N PHE A 43 -0.99 -0.25 11.74
CA PHE A 43 0.28 0.45 11.79
C PHE A 43 0.10 1.97 11.60
N LEU A 44 -0.72 2.37 10.64
CA LEU A 44 -0.98 3.78 10.32
C LEU A 44 -1.84 4.49 11.37
N GLU A 45 -2.71 3.76 12.07
CA GLU A 45 -3.46 4.27 13.22
C GLU A 45 -2.59 4.46 14.47
N SER A 46 -1.37 3.93 14.47
CA SER A 46 -0.45 4.13 15.59
C SER A 46 -0.02 5.60 15.69
N ARG A 47 0.15 6.11 16.91
CA ARG A 47 0.59 7.50 17.16
C ARG A 47 1.99 7.84 16.62
N ARG A 48 2.70 6.86 16.06
CA ARG A 48 4.07 7.00 15.54
C ARG A 48 4.13 7.01 14.02
N ALA A 49 3.02 6.77 13.33
CA ALA A 49 3.00 6.75 11.87
C ALA A 49 3.29 8.15 11.31
N THR A 50 4.16 8.19 10.31
CA THR A 50 4.53 9.40 9.56
C THR A 50 3.90 9.38 8.17
N LEU A 51 3.98 10.51 7.44
CA LEU A 51 3.55 10.56 6.03
C LEU A 51 4.32 9.56 5.15
N ALA A 52 5.61 9.31 5.47
CA ALA A 52 6.42 8.31 4.78
C ALA A 52 5.88 6.89 5.00
N ASP A 53 5.42 6.59 6.22
CA ASP A 53 4.81 5.31 6.57
C ASP A 53 3.52 5.04 5.80
N CYS A 54 2.71 6.08 5.55
CA CYS A 54 1.52 5.99 4.70
C CYS A 54 1.88 5.52 3.28
N TYR A 55 2.84 6.19 2.64
CA TYR A 55 3.27 5.85 1.29
C TYR A 55 3.91 4.46 1.22
N LEU A 56 4.76 4.13 2.20
CA LEU A 56 5.40 2.82 2.30
C LEU A 56 4.36 1.68 2.46
N SER A 57 3.32 1.91 3.26
CA SER A 57 2.24 0.94 3.44
C SER A 57 1.48 0.71 2.13
N LEU A 58 1.16 1.77 1.37
CA LEU A 58 0.57 1.65 0.04
C LEU A 58 1.46 0.89 -0.94
N ALA A 59 2.76 1.23 -1.00
CA ALA A 59 3.73 0.56 -1.85
C ALA A 59 3.81 -0.95 -1.56
N ARG A 60 3.87 -1.33 -0.27
CA ARG A 60 3.87 -2.73 0.17
C ARG A 60 2.59 -3.47 -0.23
N LEU A 61 1.42 -2.83 -0.07
CA LEU A 61 0.14 -3.40 -0.51
C LEU A 61 0.11 -3.64 -2.03
N GLY A 62 0.65 -2.70 -2.81
CA GLY A 62 0.79 -2.87 -4.26
C GLY A 62 1.62 -4.10 -4.63
N VAL A 63 2.74 -4.35 -3.93
CA VAL A 63 3.58 -5.55 -4.14
C VAL A 63 2.83 -6.83 -3.78
N VAL A 64 2.13 -6.87 -2.64
CA VAL A 64 1.31 -8.03 -2.23
C VAL A 64 0.29 -8.38 -3.32
N LEU A 65 -0.43 -7.38 -3.84
CA LEU A 65 -1.48 -7.59 -4.84
C LEU A 65 -0.92 -8.01 -6.20
N LYS A 66 0.27 -7.52 -6.56
CA LYS A 66 1.00 -7.99 -7.75
C LYS A 66 1.36 -9.48 -7.66
N ASN A 67 1.57 -10.00 -6.46
CA ASN A 67 1.92 -11.40 -6.23
C ASN A 67 0.70 -12.34 -6.12
N LEU A 68 -0.52 -11.83 -6.35
CA LEU A 68 -1.70 -12.69 -6.42
C LEU A 68 -1.62 -13.66 -7.61
N PRO A 69 -2.03 -14.93 -7.45
CA PRO A 69 -2.05 -15.89 -8.54
C PRO A 69 -2.92 -15.42 -9.71
N GLN A 70 -2.32 -15.19 -10.89
CA GLN A 70 -3.04 -14.70 -12.09
C GLN A 70 -4.13 -15.66 -12.59
N SER A 71 -4.04 -16.94 -12.24
CA SER A 71 -5.00 -17.97 -12.62
C SER A 71 -6.30 -17.93 -11.82
N PHE A 72 -6.35 -17.16 -10.73
CA PHE A 72 -7.44 -17.16 -9.77
C PHE A 72 -8.22 -15.84 -9.83
N HIS A 73 -9.52 -15.93 -10.15
CA HIS A 73 -10.50 -14.83 -10.18
C HIS A 73 -9.93 -13.50 -10.69
N ARG A 74 -9.64 -13.47 -12.00
CA ARG A 74 -9.08 -12.29 -12.68
C ARG A 74 -9.89 -11.01 -12.42
N ASP A 75 -11.21 -11.12 -12.31
CA ASP A 75 -12.08 -9.97 -12.02
C ASP A 75 -11.82 -9.39 -10.63
N PHE A 76 -11.62 -10.24 -9.63
CA PHE A 76 -11.24 -9.81 -8.29
C PHE A 76 -9.85 -9.14 -8.29
N GLN A 77 -8.88 -9.73 -8.99
CA GLN A 77 -7.56 -9.14 -9.11
C GLN A 77 -7.59 -7.76 -9.79
N ASN A 78 -8.31 -7.65 -10.90
CA ASN A 78 -8.52 -6.39 -11.61
C ASN A 78 -9.19 -5.36 -10.68
N HIS A 79 -10.21 -5.76 -9.93
CA HIS A 79 -10.85 -4.90 -8.96
C HIS A 79 -9.87 -4.39 -7.90
N CYS A 80 -9.03 -5.26 -7.32
CA CYS A 80 -7.99 -4.86 -6.38
C CYS A 80 -7.00 -3.86 -6.99
N PHE A 81 -6.57 -4.08 -8.23
CA PHE A 81 -5.69 -3.13 -8.93
C PHE A 81 -6.36 -1.79 -9.18
N THR A 82 -7.62 -1.76 -9.62
CA THR A 82 -8.38 -0.53 -9.81
C THR A 82 -8.48 0.27 -8.51
N VAL A 83 -8.83 -0.39 -7.40
CA VAL A 83 -8.93 0.26 -6.09
C VAL A 83 -7.56 0.78 -5.65
N MET A 84 -6.50 -0.01 -5.77
CA MET A 84 -5.16 0.43 -5.39
C MET A 84 -4.64 1.58 -6.23
N ASN A 85 -4.80 1.53 -7.55
CA ASN A 85 -4.35 2.61 -8.43
C ASN A 85 -5.03 3.93 -8.08
N LYS A 86 -6.35 3.90 -7.85
CA LYS A 86 -7.09 5.07 -7.37
C LYS A 86 -6.52 5.60 -6.04
N ARG A 87 -6.20 4.70 -5.09
CA ARG A 87 -5.55 5.10 -3.84
C ARG A 87 -4.14 5.63 -4.09
N PHE A 88 -3.35 5.08 -5.00
CA PHE A 88 -2.04 5.63 -5.34
C PHE A 88 -2.14 7.03 -5.92
N GLU A 89 -3.11 7.29 -6.80
CA GLU A 89 -3.35 8.62 -7.38
C GLU A 89 -3.71 9.66 -6.30
N GLU A 90 -4.53 9.29 -5.30
CA GLU A 90 -4.87 10.17 -4.16
C GLU A 90 -3.64 10.53 -3.32
N PHE A 91 -2.59 9.70 -3.34
CA PHE A 91 -1.35 9.89 -2.59
C PHE A 91 -0.17 10.29 -3.51
N ASP A 92 -0.42 10.58 -4.79
CA ASP A 92 0.59 11.10 -5.73
C ASP A 92 0.83 12.61 -5.51
N ASP A 93 1.07 12.96 -4.24
CA ASP A 93 1.39 14.32 -3.80
C ASP A 93 2.89 14.42 -3.48
N ASP A 94 3.45 15.56 -3.87
CA ASP A 94 4.89 15.81 -3.79
C ASP A 94 5.42 15.76 -2.35
N LYS A 95 4.61 16.06 -1.32
CA LYS A 95 5.03 15.99 0.09
C LYS A 95 5.11 14.55 0.56
N TYR A 96 4.15 13.69 0.21
CA TYR A 96 4.20 12.27 0.56
C TYR A 96 5.40 11.59 -0.10
N LEU A 97 5.62 11.88 -1.39
CA LEU A 97 6.76 11.38 -2.14
C LEU A 97 8.09 11.88 -1.56
N PHE A 98 8.15 13.14 -1.15
CA PHE A 98 9.32 13.72 -0.49
C PHE A 98 9.61 13.09 0.87
N CYS A 99 8.60 12.93 1.73
CA CYS A 99 8.75 12.23 3.01
C CYS A 99 9.21 10.78 2.82
N PHE A 100 8.67 10.07 1.82
CA PHE A 100 9.10 8.72 1.48
C PHE A 100 10.58 8.67 1.08
N TYR A 101 11.04 9.57 0.21
CA TYR A 101 12.44 9.64 -0.20
C TYR A 101 13.40 9.90 0.97
N LEU A 102 13.00 10.74 1.93
CA LEU A 102 13.81 11.03 3.10
C LEU A 102 13.89 9.88 4.11
N HIS A 103 13.02 8.88 3.99
CA HIS A 103 12.96 7.74 4.90
C HIS A 103 14.30 6.98 4.88
N PRO A 104 14.92 6.69 6.04
CA PRO A 104 16.28 6.11 6.09
C PRO A 104 16.45 4.83 5.28
N GLN A 105 15.41 3.99 5.23
CA GLN A 105 15.44 2.73 4.47
C GLN A 105 15.39 2.91 2.93
N PHE A 106 15.01 4.09 2.44
CA PHE A 106 14.77 4.34 1.01
C PHE A 106 15.63 5.46 0.42
N ARG A 107 16.43 6.14 1.25
CA ARG A 107 17.27 7.27 0.83
C ARG A 107 18.25 6.92 -0.30
N ASP A 108 18.74 5.68 -0.33
CA ASP A 108 19.73 5.22 -1.31
C ASP A 108 19.11 4.46 -2.49
N ILE A 109 17.77 4.41 -2.58
CA ILE A 109 17.08 3.72 -3.67
C ILE A 109 16.89 4.71 -4.83
N PRO A 110 17.42 4.40 -6.04
CA PRO A 110 17.28 5.30 -7.18
C PRO A 110 15.82 5.42 -7.60
N LEU A 111 15.38 6.66 -7.84
CA LEU A 111 14.05 6.97 -8.35
C LEU A 111 14.10 7.26 -9.85
N LYS A 112 12.95 7.23 -10.50
CA LYS A 112 12.83 7.62 -11.91
C LYS A 112 13.24 9.09 -12.06
N SER A 113 13.93 9.43 -13.15
CA SER A 113 14.52 10.76 -13.38
C SER A 113 13.55 11.93 -13.16
N GLY A 114 12.28 11.81 -13.58
CA GLY A 114 11.28 12.87 -13.40
C GLY A 114 10.84 13.13 -11.96
N ILE A 115 11.13 12.20 -11.02
CA ILE A 115 10.74 12.33 -9.63
C ILE A 115 11.61 13.34 -8.88
N TYR A 116 12.90 13.41 -9.21
CA TYR A 116 13.83 14.34 -8.53
C TYR A 116 13.41 15.81 -8.67
N THR A 117 12.87 16.20 -9.83
CA THR A 117 12.32 17.55 -10.03
C THR A 117 11.13 17.83 -9.11
N ARG A 118 10.26 16.84 -8.85
CA ARG A 118 9.14 16.96 -7.91
C ARG A 118 9.64 17.10 -6.48
N LEU A 119 10.62 16.27 -6.10
CA LEU A 119 11.26 16.31 -4.78
C LEU A 119 11.91 17.68 -4.51
N ALA A 120 12.63 18.23 -5.49
CA ALA A 120 13.26 19.55 -5.37
C ALA A 120 12.22 20.66 -5.19
N LYS A 121 11.11 20.62 -5.92
CA LYS A 121 9.99 21.56 -5.76
C LYS A 121 9.36 21.47 -4.37
N ALA A 122 9.13 20.25 -3.87
CA ALA A 122 8.61 20.02 -2.53
C ALA A 122 9.53 20.61 -1.46
N ALA A 123 10.82 20.29 -1.53
CA ALA A 123 11.85 20.80 -0.62
C ALA A 123 11.89 22.33 -0.62
N LEU A 124 11.87 22.95 -1.80
CA LEU A 124 11.88 24.41 -1.94
C LEU A 124 10.62 25.05 -1.33
N SER A 125 9.44 24.47 -1.59
CA SER A 125 8.19 24.97 -1.03
C SER A 125 8.18 24.89 0.50
N ILE A 126 8.65 23.77 1.06
CA ILE A 126 8.78 23.59 2.51
C ILE A 126 9.78 24.61 3.07
N GLY A 127 10.94 24.78 2.42
CA GLY A 127 11.96 25.74 2.84
C GLY A 127 11.45 27.17 2.90
N LYS A 128 10.77 27.63 1.84
CA LYS A 128 10.14 28.97 1.81
C LYS A 128 9.12 29.16 2.94
N ASN A 129 8.30 28.14 3.21
CA ASN A 129 7.32 28.20 4.29
C ASN A 129 7.95 28.24 5.68
N LEU A 130 9.18 27.74 5.82
CA LEU A 130 9.97 27.81 7.05
C LEU A 130 10.80 29.11 7.15
N GLY A 131 10.72 30.01 6.16
CA GLY A 131 11.43 31.27 6.15
C GLY A 131 12.86 31.21 5.58
N PHE A 132 13.25 30.10 4.94
CA PHE A 132 14.53 30.03 4.23
C PHE A 132 14.50 30.87 2.95
N ASP A 133 15.49 31.75 2.78
CA ASP A 133 15.72 32.47 1.53
C ASP A 133 16.62 31.64 0.59
N LEU A 134 16.38 31.75 -0.72
CA LEU A 134 17.11 31.03 -1.76
C LEU A 134 18.58 31.43 -1.83
N GLU A 135 18.94 32.63 -1.36
CA GLU A 135 20.35 33.09 -1.35
C GLU A 135 21.20 32.37 -0.30
N GLU A 136 20.66 32.04 0.87
CA GLU A 136 21.41 31.30 1.92
C GLU A 136 21.59 29.82 1.57
N SER A 137 20.66 29.23 0.82
CA SER A 137 20.69 27.80 0.47
C SER A 137 21.70 27.44 -0.63
N ALA A 138 22.11 28.41 -1.45
CA ALA A 138 23.18 28.24 -2.44
C ALA A 138 24.56 28.00 -1.79
N HIS A 139 24.79 28.50 -0.56
CA HIS A 139 26.05 28.31 0.17
C HIS A 139 26.30 26.86 0.60
N TYR A 140 25.25 26.04 0.75
CA TYR A 140 25.34 24.66 1.22
C TYR A 140 25.51 23.61 0.11
N VAL A 141 25.46 24.03 -1.17
CA VAL A 141 25.61 23.13 -2.34
C VAL A 141 27.08 23.00 -2.78
N HIS A 142 27.99 23.79 -2.17
CA HIS A 142 29.41 23.85 -2.52
C HIS A 142 30.37 23.52 -1.36
N SER A 143 29.87 22.89 -0.30
CA SER A 143 30.65 22.41 0.86
C SER A 143 30.59 20.90 0.96
#